data_AF-A0AA85IWK4-F1
#
_entry.id   AF-A0AA85IWK4-F1
#
_cell.length_a   1.000
_cell.length_b   1.000
_cell.length_c   1.000
_cell.angle_alpha   90.00
_cell.angle_beta   90.00
_cell.angle_gamma   90.00
#
_symmetry.space_group_name_H-M   'P 1'
#
loop_
_entity.id
_entity.type
_entity.pdbx_description
1 polymer ?
#
loop_
_entity_poly.entity_id
_entity_poly.type
_entity_poly.pdbx_seq_one_letter_code
_entity_poly.pdbx_strand_id
1 'polypeptide(L)'
;MQARDQNIGYWYIEGGILTSLFAFPRSCITEDMYLFTYFTVIIIISLYICSVSACRISEGENIEMITKLEEKGFVKSTRVKKAMQNVDRGCFVETNTYKICSVSTKSGAIILPPFVDATILEALHDHIKNGSHSLIMEPGSGYLSACITFMSGIGGRTESTLPDNKLMEAALGNFAKWLQYTKYAFTLGTQIIFRSVSDHKSWSSNAQYDAIYLHMLDESIMKELREQLKVGGRLVYLEGSDDGRRRLNVMNRISEVTFLLKNLMSFQIVVPPSIQTTEESIVESGEASIISEPSDFYFEYMEYTSTEVKHVPNSKVLVSLCISIILFISLF
;
A
#
# COMPACT_ATOMS: atom_id res chain seq x y z
N MET A 1 5.73 21.30 79.13
CA MET A 1 6.48 22.55 78.91
C MET A 1 7.13 22.42 77.53
N GLN A 2 6.68 23.21 76.54
CA GLN A 2 6.99 23.08 75.09
C GLN A 2 6.56 21.71 74.48
N ALA A 3 5.85 21.58 73.35
CA ALA A 3 5.46 22.44 72.22
C ALA A 3 6.49 22.59 71.07
N ARG A 4 6.41 21.66 70.11
CA ARG A 4 6.11 21.88 68.66
C ARG A 4 5.88 20.50 68.01
N ASP A 5 4.85 20.20 67.21
CA ASP A 5 4.05 20.95 66.21
C ASP A 5 4.65 20.94 64.79
N GLN A 6 3.75 20.89 63.79
CA GLN A 6 3.92 20.82 62.32
C GLN A 6 4.10 19.39 61.74
N ASN A 7 3.20 18.82 60.93
CA ASN A 7 2.53 19.21 59.64
C ASN A 7 3.27 18.59 58.43
N ILE A 8 2.68 18.14 57.32
CA ILE A 8 1.31 18.06 56.74
C ILE A 8 1.32 16.82 55.80
N GLY A 9 0.23 16.12 55.43
CA GLY A 9 -1.20 16.29 55.70
C GLY A 9 -2.02 15.05 55.26
N TYR A 10 -3.34 15.19 55.14
CA TYR A 10 -4.32 14.09 55.10
C TYR A 10 -5.42 14.29 54.02
N TRP A 11 -6.09 13.19 53.64
CA TRP A 11 -7.33 13.08 52.82
C TRP A 11 -7.20 13.45 51.32
N TYR A 12 -7.76 12.70 50.34
CA TYR A 12 -9.18 12.35 50.04
C TYR A 12 -10.04 13.61 49.78
N ILE A 13 -10.85 13.76 48.72
CA ILE A 13 -11.34 12.88 47.61
C ILE A 13 -11.39 13.73 46.30
N GLU A 14 -11.69 13.28 45.06
CA GLU A 14 -12.17 12.02 44.45
C GLU A 14 -11.63 11.89 42.99
N GLY A 15 -11.92 10.80 42.27
CA GLY A 15 -11.65 10.70 40.82
C GLY A 15 -11.85 9.31 40.18
N GLY A 16 -13.10 8.87 39.99
CA GLY A 16 -13.41 7.75 39.07
C GLY A 16 -13.11 8.13 37.61
N ILE A 17 -13.08 7.21 36.63
CA ILE A 17 -13.84 5.95 36.47
C ILE A 17 -12.97 4.91 35.75
N LEU A 18 -12.88 3.68 36.27
CA LEU A 18 -12.69 2.41 35.51
C LEU A 18 -12.52 1.16 36.40
N THR A 19 -12.10 1.31 37.66
CA THR A 19 -11.66 0.20 38.53
C THR A 19 -12.78 -0.50 39.33
N SER A 20 -14.03 -0.02 39.27
CA SER A 20 -15.10 -0.43 40.18
C SER A 20 -15.90 -1.69 39.79
N LEU A 21 -15.61 -2.31 38.64
CA LEU A 21 -16.41 -3.45 38.13
C LEU A 21 -15.97 -4.84 38.64
N PHE A 22 -14.81 -4.98 39.30
CA PHE A 22 -14.28 -6.27 39.77
C PHE A 22 -13.72 -6.22 41.21
N ALA A 23 -14.47 -5.61 42.14
CA ALA A 23 -14.13 -5.55 43.56
C ALA A 23 -14.59 -6.80 44.35
N PHE A 24 -14.05 -7.98 44.02
CA PHE A 24 -14.31 -9.21 44.79
C PHE A 24 -13.53 -9.23 46.13
N PRO A 25 -14.11 -9.76 47.22
CA PRO A 25 -13.41 -9.87 48.50
C PRO A 25 -12.24 -10.87 48.42
N ARG A 26 -11.10 -10.50 49.02
CA ARG A 26 -9.83 -11.26 49.00
C ARG A 26 -9.89 -12.69 49.57
N SER A 27 -11.01 -13.12 50.14
CA SER A 27 -11.24 -14.45 50.71
C SER A 27 -11.81 -15.48 49.72
N CYS A 28 -12.21 -15.07 48.51
CA CYS A 28 -13.02 -15.89 47.60
C CYS A 28 -12.44 -16.02 46.18
N ILE A 29 -11.12 -15.89 46.01
CA ILE A 29 -10.45 -15.94 44.71
C ILE A 29 -9.69 -17.27 44.58
N THR A 30 -10.21 -18.19 43.76
CA THR A 30 -9.52 -19.42 43.37
C THR A 30 -8.71 -19.23 42.08
N GLU A 31 -7.81 -20.15 41.76
CA GLU A 31 -6.99 -20.08 40.54
C GLU A 31 -7.85 -20.13 39.25
N ASP A 32 -9.02 -20.77 39.31
CA ASP A 32 -10.01 -20.79 38.22
C ASP A 32 -10.45 -19.38 37.80
N MET A 33 -10.51 -18.43 38.75
CA MET A 33 -10.89 -17.05 38.47
C MET A 33 -9.78 -16.28 37.73
N TYR A 34 -8.52 -16.62 37.98
CA TYR A 34 -7.38 -16.14 37.19
C TYR A 34 -7.36 -16.77 35.79
N LEU A 35 -7.66 -18.07 35.70
CA LEU A 35 -7.74 -18.77 34.41
C LEU A 35 -8.87 -18.20 33.53
N PHE A 36 -10.04 -17.94 34.10
CA PHE A 36 -11.18 -17.34 33.38
C PHE A 36 -10.92 -15.89 32.94
N THR A 37 -10.28 -15.07 33.78
CA THR A 37 -9.88 -13.70 33.41
C THR A 37 -8.78 -13.70 32.34
N TYR A 38 -7.85 -14.66 32.38
CA TYR A 38 -6.84 -14.86 31.33
C TYR A 38 -7.47 -15.28 29.98
N PHE A 39 -8.36 -16.27 29.98
CA PHE A 39 -9.08 -16.70 28.77
C PHE A 39 -9.97 -15.60 28.19
N THR A 40 -10.70 -14.85 29.02
CA THR A 40 -11.54 -13.74 28.52
C THR A 40 -10.69 -12.59 27.95
N VAL A 41 -9.53 -12.28 28.53
CA VAL A 41 -8.57 -11.35 27.93
C VAL A 41 -8.02 -11.87 26.59
N ILE A 42 -7.68 -13.15 26.48
CA ILE A 42 -7.25 -13.76 25.19
C ILE A 42 -8.38 -13.69 24.15
N ILE A 43 -9.62 -13.99 24.52
CA ILE A 43 -10.78 -13.90 23.62
C ILE A 43 -11.02 -12.45 23.18
N ILE A 44 -10.93 -11.47 24.09
CA ILE A 44 -11.06 -10.05 23.77
C ILE A 44 -9.93 -9.60 22.84
N ILE A 45 -8.69 -10.03 23.07
CA ILE A 45 -7.55 -9.75 22.18
C ILE A 45 -7.75 -10.41 20.80
N SER A 46 -8.20 -11.66 20.75
CA SER A 46 -8.47 -12.36 19.49
C SER A 46 -9.61 -11.70 18.69
N LEU A 47 -10.69 -11.29 19.35
CA LEU A 47 -11.80 -10.57 18.74
C LEU A 47 -11.37 -9.17 18.29
N TYR A 48 -10.54 -8.49 19.08
CA TYR A 48 -9.95 -7.20 18.72
C TYR A 48 -9.09 -7.32 17.46
N ILE A 49 -8.18 -8.30 17.40
CA ILE A 49 -7.37 -8.62 16.21
C ILE A 49 -8.27 -8.91 15.00
N CYS A 50 -9.30 -9.75 15.13
CA CYS A 50 -10.28 -10.00 14.06
C CYS A 50 -11.07 -8.74 13.63
N SER A 51 -11.18 -7.73 14.50
CA SER A 51 -11.87 -6.47 14.20
C SER A 51 -10.99 -5.43 13.48
N VAL A 52 -9.67 -5.65 13.38
CA VAL A 52 -8.73 -4.74 12.69
C VAL A 52 -8.90 -4.83 11.17
N SER A 53 -9.93 -4.14 10.66
CA SER A 53 -10.12 -3.81 9.23
C SER A 53 -9.92 -4.99 8.26
N ALA A 54 -10.81 -5.98 8.31
CA ALA A 54 -10.84 -7.10 7.38
C ALA A 54 -10.68 -6.64 5.92
N CYS A 55 -9.77 -7.28 5.19
CA CYS A 55 -9.55 -7.00 3.78
C CYS A 55 -10.78 -7.38 2.96
N ARG A 56 -11.15 -6.58 1.96
CA ARG A 56 -12.32 -6.85 1.09
C ARG A 56 -11.95 -7.85 -0.02
N ILE A 57 -11.41 -9.01 0.37
CA ILE A 57 -11.03 -10.07 -0.57
C ILE A 57 -12.24 -10.52 -1.36
N SER A 58 -12.04 -10.61 -2.66
CA SER A 58 -12.99 -11.21 -3.58
C SER A 58 -12.20 -11.80 -4.73
N GLU A 59 -11.63 -12.98 -4.48
CA GLU A 59 -10.74 -13.68 -5.41
C GLU A 59 -11.37 -13.78 -6.82
N GLY A 60 -12.69 -13.99 -6.90
CA GLY A 60 -13.47 -13.93 -8.12
C GLY A 60 -13.44 -12.56 -8.81
N GLU A 61 -13.80 -11.46 -8.12
CA GLU A 61 -13.79 -10.11 -8.71
C GLU A 61 -12.36 -9.65 -9.09
N ASN A 62 -11.34 -9.99 -8.29
CA ASN A 62 -9.94 -9.66 -8.60
C ASN A 62 -9.45 -10.44 -9.83
N ILE A 63 -9.74 -11.74 -9.93
CA ILE A 63 -9.42 -12.54 -11.12
C ILE A 63 -10.19 -12.06 -12.35
N GLU A 64 -11.48 -11.70 -12.22
CA GLU A 64 -12.30 -11.17 -13.32
C GLU A 64 -11.74 -9.83 -13.83
N MET A 65 -11.37 -8.92 -12.92
CA MET A 65 -10.69 -7.66 -13.24
C MET A 65 -9.40 -7.91 -14.04
N ILE A 66 -8.54 -8.83 -13.57
CA ILE A 66 -7.25 -9.13 -14.22
C ILE A 66 -7.45 -9.84 -15.57
N THR A 67 -8.47 -10.69 -15.70
CA THR A 67 -8.83 -11.34 -16.97
C THR A 67 -9.24 -10.29 -18.00
N LYS A 68 -10.07 -9.31 -17.61
CA LYS A 68 -10.42 -8.16 -18.48
C LYS A 68 -9.25 -7.25 -18.85
N LEU A 69 -8.18 -7.23 -18.06
CA LEU A 69 -6.93 -6.53 -18.40
C LEU A 69 -6.05 -7.35 -19.36
N GLU A 70 -6.06 -8.67 -19.25
CA GLU A 70 -5.36 -9.59 -20.16
C GLU A 70 -6.03 -9.64 -21.54
N GLU A 71 -7.37 -9.75 -21.58
CA GLU A 71 -8.19 -9.68 -22.81
C GLU A 71 -7.96 -8.37 -23.59
N LYS A 72 -7.74 -7.26 -22.88
CA LYS A 72 -7.42 -5.95 -23.45
C LYS A 72 -5.92 -5.73 -23.72
N GLY A 73 -5.07 -6.71 -23.41
CA GLY A 73 -3.63 -6.64 -23.63
C GLY A 73 -2.87 -5.66 -22.72
N PHE A 74 -3.43 -5.28 -21.57
CA PHE A 74 -2.69 -4.54 -20.53
C PHE A 74 -1.87 -5.46 -19.63
N VAL A 75 -2.33 -6.69 -19.43
CA VAL A 75 -1.55 -7.79 -18.83
C VAL A 75 -1.14 -8.76 -19.94
N LYS A 76 0.14 -9.12 -19.99
CA LYS A 76 0.78 -9.89 -21.06
C LYS A 76 1.71 -10.97 -20.50
N SER A 77 2.50 -10.64 -19.48
CA SER A 77 3.49 -11.56 -18.91
C SER A 77 2.91 -12.37 -17.75
N THR A 78 3.29 -13.64 -17.69
CA THR A 78 2.87 -14.56 -16.61
C THR A 78 3.37 -14.11 -15.23
N ARG A 79 4.41 -13.27 -15.15
CA ARG A 79 4.88 -12.66 -13.88
C ARG A 79 3.89 -11.62 -13.36
N VAL A 80 3.51 -10.66 -14.19
CA VAL A 80 2.55 -9.59 -13.80
C VAL A 80 1.18 -10.18 -13.49
N LYS A 81 0.67 -11.07 -14.34
CA LYS A 81 -0.61 -11.78 -14.07
C LYS A 81 -0.59 -12.47 -12.71
N LYS A 82 0.46 -13.24 -12.39
CA LYS A 82 0.60 -13.92 -11.09
C LYS A 82 0.71 -12.92 -9.93
N ALA A 83 1.44 -11.82 -10.10
CA ALA A 83 1.57 -10.80 -9.07
C ALA A 83 0.21 -10.17 -8.73
N MET A 84 -0.51 -9.65 -9.72
CA MET A 84 -1.83 -9.04 -9.50
C MET A 84 -2.86 -10.05 -8.96
N GLN A 85 -2.77 -11.34 -9.34
CA GLN A 85 -3.66 -12.39 -8.81
C GLN A 85 -3.37 -12.75 -7.35
N ASN A 86 -2.11 -12.70 -6.89
CA ASN A 86 -1.74 -13.04 -5.52
C ASN A 86 -1.71 -11.80 -4.59
N VAL A 87 -1.74 -10.59 -5.15
CA VAL A 87 -1.92 -9.31 -4.45
C VAL A 87 -3.34 -8.80 -4.71
N ASP A 88 -4.29 -9.26 -3.91
CA ASP A 88 -5.69 -8.82 -4.03
C ASP A 88 -5.80 -7.31 -3.72
N ARG A 89 -6.29 -6.55 -4.71
CA ARG A 89 -6.55 -5.12 -4.63
C ARG A 89 -7.51 -4.76 -3.48
N GLY A 90 -8.37 -5.69 -3.05
CA GLY A 90 -9.25 -5.56 -1.88
C GLY A 90 -8.56 -5.31 -0.53
N CYS A 91 -7.23 -5.51 -0.43
CA CYS A 91 -6.48 -5.16 0.80
C CYS A 91 -5.95 -3.73 0.79
N PHE A 92 -6.07 -3.02 -0.34
CA PHE A 92 -5.49 -1.70 -0.56
C PHE A 92 -6.54 -0.62 -0.93
N VAL A 93 -7.77 -1.02 -1.31
CA VAL A 93 -8.85 -0.10 -1.76
C VAL A 93 -10.21 -0.48 -1.15
N GLU A 94 -10.86 0.45 -0.44
CA GLU A 94 -12.10 0.18 0.30
C GLU A 94 -13.38 0.24 -0.55
N THR A 95 -13.39 1.09 -1.58
CA THR A 95 -14.55 1.34 -2.46
C THR A 95 -14.13 1.27 -3.92
N ASN A 96 -15.08 0.96 -4.82
CA ASN A 96 -14.83 0.80 -6.26
C ASN A 96 -13.65 -0.16 -6.62
N THR A 97 -13.26 -1.04 -5.69
CA THR A 97 -12.00 -1.79 -5.64
C THR A 97 -11.55 -2.39 -6.98
N TYR A 98 -12.46 -3.09 -7.66
CA TYR A 98 -12.19 -3.84 -8.90
C TYR A 98 -12.68 -3.11 -10.16
N LYS A 99 -13.14 -1.85 -10.05
CA LYS A 99 -13.52 -1.04 -11.21
C LYS A 99 -12.27 -0.53 -11.93
N ILE A 100 -12.38 -0.39 -13.25
CA ILE A 100 -11.29 0.08 -14.10
C ILE A 100 -11.24 1.63 -14.11
N CYS A 101 -11.03 2.23 -12.94
CA CYS A 101 -10.94 3.68 -12.73
C CYS A 101 -9.94 4.02 -11.61
N SER A 102 -9.55 5.29 -11.51
CA SER A 102 -8.82 5.80 -10.34
C SER A 102 -9.72 5.77 -9.10
N VAL A 103 -9.13 5.62 -7.90
CA VAL A 103 -9.86 5.67 -6.62
C VAL A 103 -9.05 6.42 -5.56
N SER A 104 -9.67 7.40 -4.89
CA SER A 104 -9.13 7.98 -3.66
C SER A 104 -9.55 7.14 -2.45
N THR A 105 -8.58 6.64 -1.69
CA THR A 105 -8.83 5.90 -0.44
C THR A 105 -9.20 6.84 0.71
N LYS A 106 -9.64 6.29 1.86
CA LYS A 106 -9.92 7.10 3.06
C LYS A 106 -8.66 7.73 3.67
N SER A 107 -7.46 7.22 3.36
CA SER A 107 -6.21 7.83 3.82
C SER A 107 -5.89 9.13 3.07
N GLY A 108 -6.44 9.31 1.86
CA GLY A 108 -6.07 10.37 0.93
C GLY A 108 -5.21 9.88 -0.24
N ALA A 109 -4.74 8.63 -0.21
CA ALA A 109 -3.98 8.05 -1.32
C ALA A 109 -4.83 7.96 -2.59
N ILE A 110 -4.28 8.40 -3.72
CA ILE A 110 -4.90 8.24 -5.04
C ILE A 110 -4.33 7.00 -5.69
N ILE A 111 -5.17 6.01 -5.98
CA ILE A 111 -4.76 4.78 -6.66
C ILE A 111 -5.13 4.91 -8.14
N LEU A 112 -4.15 4.61 -9.00
CA LEU A 112 -4.30 4.66 -10.45
C LEU A 112 -5.29 3.59 -10.95
N PRO A 113 -5.81 3.72 -12.18
CA PRO A 113 -6.63 2.68 -12.77
C PRO A 113 -5.84 1.36 -12.89
N PRO A 114 -6.49 0.19 -12.66
CA PRO A 114 -5.82 -1.12 -12.73
C PRO A 114 -5.02 -1.40 -14.01
N PHE A 115 -5.39 -0.80 -15.15
CA PHE A 115 -4.65 -0.93 -16.41
C PHE A 115 -3.33 -0.16 -16.43
N VAL A 116 -3.23 0.95 -15.67
CA VAL A 116 -2.00 1.72 -15.52
C VAL A 116 -1.06 0.99 -14.57
N ASP A 117 -1.57 0.47 -13.44
CA ASP A 117 -0.80 -0.40 -12.55
C ASP A 117 -0.25 -1.63 -13.30
N ALA A 118 -1.09 -2.30 -14.11
CA ALA A 118 -0.65 -3.40 -14.98
C ALA A 118 0.44 -2.96 -15.97
N THR A 119 0.29 -1.80 -16.63
CA THR A 119 1.27 -1.32 -17.62
C THR A 119 2.60 -0.93 -16.96
N ILE A 120 2.60 -0.36 -15.75
CA ILE A 120 3.81 -0.12 -14.96
C ILE A 120 4.49 -1.44 -14.59
N LEU A 121 3.72 -2.44 -14.16
CA LEU A 121 4.25 -3.76 -13.82
C LEU A 121 4.84 -4.45 -15.06
N GLU A 122 4.16 -4.43 -16.22
CA GLU A 122 4.70 -4.94 -17.49
C GLU A 122 5.94 -4.18 -17.97
N ALA A 123 6.01 -2.87 -17.71
CA ALA A 123 7.19 -2.07 -18.04
C ALA A 123 8.42 -2.46 -17.20
N LEU A 124 8.24 -3.03 -15.99
CA LEU A 124 9.33 -3.38 -15.07
C LEU A 124 9.59 -4.89 -14.92
N HIS A 125 8.71 -5.77 -15.42
CA HIS A 125 8.70 -7.22 -15.09
C HIS A 125 9.96 -8.02 -15.49
N ASP A 126 10.75 -7.47 -16.41
CA ASP A 126 11.99 -8.00 -16.98
C ASP A 126 13.25 -7.48 -16.25
N HIS A 127 13.14 -6.37 -15.52
CA HIS A 127 14.20 -5.78 -14.69
C HIS A 127 14.04 -6.17 -13.21
N ILE A 128 12.79 -6.27 -12.75
CA ILE A 128 12.45 -6.93 -11.49
C ILE A 128 12.61 -8.44 -11.69
N LYS A 129 13.52 -9.07 -10.96
CA LYS A 129 13.80 -10.52 -10.94
C LYS A 129 13.83 -10.98 -9.48
N ASN A 130 13.90 -12.29 -9.26
CA ASN A 130 14.12 -12.83 -7.92
C ASN A 130 15.45 -12.29 -7.37
N GLY A 131 15.42 -11.53 -6.27
CA GLY A 131 16.60 -10.87 -5.70
C GLY A 131 16.82 -9.40 -6.10
N SER A 132 15.98 -8.82 -6.95
CA SER A 132 16.12 -7.40 -7.34
C SER A 132 15.89 -6.43 -6.17
N HIS A 133 16.61 -5.32 -6.21
CA HIS A 133 16.42 -4.14 -5.36
C HIS A 133 15.65 -3.08 -6.17
N SER A 134 14.54 -2.58 -5.64
CA SER A 134 13.65 -1.64 -6.34
C SER A 134 13.24 -0.46 -5.46
N LEU A 135 13.02 0.71 -6.08
CA LEU A 135 12.52 1.92 -5.40
C LEU A 135 11.21 2.39 -6.04
N ILE A 136 10.16 2.49 -5.23
CA ILE A 136 8.78 2.74 -5.65
C ILE A 136 8.25 3.98 -4.94
N MET A 137 8.30 5.12 -5.61
CA MET A 137 7.78 6.39 -5.11
C MET A 137 6.31 6.49 -5.52
N GLU A 138 5.40 6.19 -4.59
CA GLU A 138 3.97 5.93 -4.88
C GLU A 138 3.00 6.82 -4.07
N PRO A 139 1.77 7.04 -4.55
CA PRO A 139 0.80 7.96 -3.93
C PRO A 139 0.13 7.45 -2.64
N GLY A 140 0.69 6.46 -1.94
CA GLY A 140 0.29 6.12 -0.56
C GLY A 140 -0.54 4.86 -0.33
N SER A 141 -0.60 3.92 -1.28
CA SER A 141 -1.49 2.75 -1.17
C SER A 141 -0.84 1.49 -0.62
N GLY A 142 0.42 1.25 -1.02
CA GLY A 142 1.14 -0.01 -0.87
C GLY A 142 0.87 -1.07 -1.98
N TYR A 143 -0.11 -0.86 -2.88
CA TYR A 143 -0.52 -1.88 -3.85
C TYR A 143 0.59 -2.23 -4.86
N LEU A 144 1.17 -1.21 -5.49
CA LEU A 144 2.22 -1.41 -6.48
C LEU A 144 3.48 -1.98 -5.82
N SER A 145 3.84 -1.48 -4.64
CA SER A 145 4.96 -2.02 -3.85
C SER A 145 4.73 -3.47 -3.40
N ALA A 146 3.50 -3.89 -3.13
CA ALA A 146 3.16 -5.29 -2.85
C ALA A 146 3.31 -6.18 -4.09
N CYS A 147 2.78 -5.76 -5.25
CA CYS A 147 2.98 -6.44 -6.53
C CYS A 147 4.46 -6.60 -6.88
N ILE A 148 5.26 -5.57 -6.64
CA ILE A 148 6.70 -5.58 -6.93
C ILE A 148 7.47 -6.43 -5.92
N THR A 149 7.15 -6.37 -4.62
CA THR A 149 7.73 -7.27 -3.60
C THR A 149 7.43 -8.74 -3.91
N PHE A 150 6.20 -9.05 -4.34
CA PHE A 150 5.84 -10.38 -4.82
C PHE A 150 6.69 -10.81 -6.02
N MET A 151 6.90 -9.92 -7.00
CA MET A 151 7.74 -10.19 -8.17
C MET A 151 9.25 -10.33 -7.84
N SER A 152 9.75 -9.59 -6.85
CA SER A 152 11.16 -9.65 -6.40
C SER A 152 11.46 -10.86 -5.51
N GLY A 153 10.44 -11.47 -4.91
CA GLY A 153 10.54 -12.69 -4.11
C GLY A 153 11.31 -12.51 -2.78
N ILE A 154 11.52 -13.64 -2.07
CA ILE A 154 12.04 -13.63 -0.69
C ILE A 154 13.45 -13.04 -0.53
N GLY A 155 14.27 -13.09 -1.59
CA GLY A 155 15.62 -12.51 -1.59
C GLY A 155 15.69 -11.08 -2.13
N GLY A 156 14.59 -10.53 -2.63
CA GLY A 156 14.53 -9.17 -3.16
C GLY A 156 14.21 -8.12 -2.08
N ARG A 157 14.27 -6.85 -2.47
CA ARG A 157 14.02 -5.70 -1.59
C ARG A 157 13.32 -4.58 -2.32
N THR A 158 12.14 -4.20 -1.85
CA THR A 158 11.38 -3.04 -2.34
C THR A 158 11.46 -1.93 -1.31
N GLU A 159 12.01 -0.77 -1.67
CA GLU A 159 11.86 0.45 -0.86
C GLU A 159 10.72 1.26 -1.46
N SER A 160 9.81 1.69 -0.61
CA SER A 160 8.57 2.37 -0.99
C SER A 160 8.52 3.71 -0.27
N THR A 161 8.43 4.80 -1.02
CA THR A 161 8.44 6.16 -0.49
C THR A 161 7.10 6.82 -0.74
N LEU A 162 6.46 7.29 0.33
CA LEU A 162 5.14 7.92 0.31
C LEU A 162 5.26 9.43 0.61
N PRO A 163 4.31 10.28 0.18
CA PRO A 163 4.41 11.73 0.39
C PRO A 163 4.49 12.17 1.86
N ASP A 164 3.82 11.45 2.76
CA ASP A 164 3.76 11.77 4.19
C ASP A 164 3.64 10.52 5.09
N ASN A 165 3.78 10.72 6.40
CA ASN A 165 3.72 9.66 7.41
C ASN A 165 2.34 8.97 7.51
N LYS A 166 1.23 9.68 7.29
CA LYS A 166 -0.14 9.13 7.35
C LYS A 166 -0.39 8.19 6.17
N LEU A 167 0.13 8.53 4.99
CA LEU A 167 0.11 7.67 3.81
C LEU A 167 1.08 6.48 3.97
N MET A 168 2.24 6.68 4.60
CA MET A 168 3.17 5.59 4.96
C MET A 168 2.53 4.59 5.93
N GLU A 169 1.86 5.06 6.99
CA GLU A 169 1.13 4.21 7.95
C GLU A 169 -0.05 3.47 7.28
N ALA A 170 -0.78 4.13 6.38
CA ALA A 170 -1.86 3.50 5.61
C ALA A 170 -1.34 2.40 4.67
N ALA A 171 -0.24 2.65 3.95
CA ALA A 171 0.40 1.67 3.07
C ALA A 171 0.94 0.46 3.86
N LEU A 172 1.60 0.70 5.00
CA LEU A 172 2.05 -0.35 5.92
C LEU A 172 0.86 -1.16 6.45
N GLY A 173 -0.22 -0.51 6.88
CA GLY A 173 -1.44 -1.17 7.34
C GLY A 173 -2.13 -2.01 6.25
N ASN A 174 -2.15 -1.56 5.00
CA ASN A 174 -2.69 -2.31 3.86
C ASN A 174 -1.81 -3.53 3.52
N PHE A 175 -0.49 -3.36 3.51
CA PHE A 175 0.45 -4.47 3.33
C PHE A 175 0.33 -5.50 4.45
N ALA A 176 0.20 -5.06 5.71
CA ALA A 176 0.01 -5.92 6.87
C ALA A 176 -1.34 -6.67 6.85
N LYS A 177 -2.39 -6.12 6.22
CA LYS A 177 -3.62 -6.89 5.90
C LYS A 177 -3.31 -7.97 4.87
N TRP A 178 -2.69 -7.62 3.75
CA TRP A 178 -2.35 -8.58 2.69
C TRP A 178 -1.50 -9.76 3.22
N LEU A 179 -0.53 -9.49 4.10
CA LEU A 179 0.28 -10.52 4.76
C LEU A 179 -0.53 -11.58 5.54
N GLN A 180 -1.73 -11.26 6.02
CA GLN A 180 -2.56 -12.20 6.80
C GLN A 180 -3.32 -13.19 5.91
N TYR A 181 -3.54 -12.86 4.64
CA TYR A 181 -4.28 -13.71 3.69
C TYR A 181 -3.38 -14.36 2.63
N THR A 182 -2.21 -13.77 2.36
CA THR A 182 -1.25 -14.29 1.39
C THR A 182 -0.47 -15.48 1.97
N LYS A 183 -0.31 -16.55 1.18
CA LYS A 183 0.46 -17.75 1.57
C LYS A 183 1.98 -17.58 1.50
N TYR A 184 2.47 -16.35 1.32
CA TYR A 184 3.88 -16.03 1.06
C TYR A 184 4.42 -15.16 2.20
N ALA A 185 5.38 -15.69 2.97
CA ALA A 185 5.98 -14.96 4.08
C ALA A 185 6.95 -13.89 3.56
N PHE A 186 6.51 -12.63 3.51
CA PHE A 186 7.37 -11.46 3.32
C PHE A 186 7.50 -10.68 4.63
N THR A 187 8.67 -10.12 4.91
CA THR A 187 8.97 -9.43 6.17
C THR A 187 9.12 -7.92 5.95
N LEU A 188 8.26 -7.15 6.63
CA LEU A 188 8.41 -5.70 6.78
C LEU A 188 9.78 -5.36 7.37
N GLY A 189 10.49 -4.40 6.78
CA GLY A 189 11.87 -4.05 7.12
C GLY A 189 12.95 -4.89 6.43
N THR A 190 12.58 -5.95 5.69
CA THR A 190 13.54 -6.78 4.93
C THR A 190 13.21 -6.80 3.42
N GLN A 191 12.13 -7.50 3.01
CA GLN A 191 11.74 -7.55 1.59
C GLN A 191 10.96 -6.31 1.14
N ILE A 192 10.34 -5.59 2.08
CA ILE A 192 9.75 -4.26 1.83
C ILE A 192 10.08 -3.29 2.96
N ILE A 193 10.32 -2.03 2.63
CA ILE A 193 10.52 -0.93 3.59
C ILE A 193 9.66 0.25 3.13
N PHE A 194 8.72 0.69 3.97
CA PHE A 194 7.95 1.92 3.74
C PHE A 194 8.64 3.11 4.43
N ARG A 195 8.65 4.26 3.76
CA ARG A 195 9.30 5.52 4.18
C ARG A 195 8.46 6.73 3.77
N SER A 196 8.63 7.86 4.43
CA SER A 196 8.04 9.15 4.01
C SER A 196 9.08 9.99 3.23
N VAL A 197 8.65 10.83 2.28
CA VAL A 197 9.48 11.88 1.68
C VAL A 197 9.90 12.92 2.74
N SER A 198 9.09 13.11 3.79
CA SER A 198 9.43 13.99 4.92
C SER A 198 10.53 13.45 5.83
N ASP A 199 10.96 12.20 5.65
CA ASP A 199 12.08 11.61 6.38
C ASP A 199 13.39 11.85 5.60
N HIS A 200 14.44 12.38 6.25
CA HIS A 200 15.72 12.72 5.59
C HIS A 200 16.53 11.50 5.09
N LYS A 201 15.89 10.33 5.03
CA LYS A 201 16.39 9.03 4.55
C LYS A 201 15.27 8.31 3.76
N SER A 202 14.47 9.09 3.04
CA SER A 202 13.30 8.72 2.21
C SER A 202 13.57 7.56 1.23
N TRP A 203 14.80 7.45 0.76
CA TRP A 203 15.42 6.28 0.11
C TRP A 203 16.92 6.26 0.45
N SER A 204 17.65 5.24 -0.01
CA SER A 204 19.09 5.12 0.29
C SER A 204 19.91 5.83 -0.78
N SER A 205 20.60 6.92 -0.39
CA SER A 205 21.34 7.81 -1.31
C SER A 205 22.40 7.14 -2.19
N ASN A 206 22.91 5.97 -1.77
CA ASN A 206 23.98 5.22 -2.43
C ASN A 206 23.51 3.83 -2.90
N ALA A 207 22.19 3.61 -3.00
CA ALA A 207 21.65 2.35 -3.51
C ALA A 207 21.88 2.20 -5.03
N GLN A 208 21.82 0.95 -5.48
CA GLN A 208 21.90 0.57 -6.89
C GLN A 208 20.66 -0.24 -7.24
N TYR A 209 19.60 0.44 -7.67
CA TYR A 209 18.32 -0.18 -7.97
C TYR A 209 18.33 -0.83 -9.37
N ASP A 210 17.74 -2.03 -9.48
CA ASP A 210 17.51 -2.70 -10.77
C ASP A 210 16.29 -2.11 -11.49
N ALA A 211 15.30 -1.68 -10.72
CA ALA A 211 14.03 -1.14 -11.19
C ALA A 211 13.56 0.02 -10.30
N ILE A 212 13.12 1.12 -10.90
CA ILE A 212 12.59 2.30 -10.19
C ILE A 212 11.21 2.67 -10.76
N TYR A 213 10.28 3.07 -9.90
CA TYR A 213 9.02 3.73 -10.29
C TYR A 213 8.88 5.10 -9.61
N LEU A 214 8.54 6.12 -10.39
CA LEU A 214 8.28 7.48 -9.94
C LEU A 214 6.86 7.92 -10.34
N HIS A 215 5.97 8.09 -9.37
CA HIS A 215 4.56 8.44 -9.62
C HIS A 215 4.33 9.83 -10.24
N MET A 216 5.28 10.77 -10.10
CA MET A 216 5.20 12.06 -10.77
C MET A 216 6.60 12.62 -11.01
N LEU A 217 6.87 13.11 -12.21
CA LEU A 217 8.14 13.72 -12.56
C LEU A 217 8.41 14.97 -11.73
N ASP A 218 9.50 14.93 -10.98
CA ASP A 218 10.22 16.07 -10.39
C ASP A 218 11.66 15.97 -10.92
N GLU A 219 12.18 17.03 -11.54
CA GLU A 219 13.50 16.95 -12.20
C GLU A 219 14.69 16.85 -11.23
N SER A 220 14.54 17.32 -9.98
CA SER A 220 15.58 17.18 -8.95
C SER A 220 15.67 15.72 -8.49
N ILE A 221 14.53 15.13 -8.14
CA ILE A 221 14.42 13.70 -7.80
C ILE A 221 14.85 12.84 -9.00
N MET A 222 14.36 13.14 -10.20
CA MET A 222 14.70 12.40 -11.43
C MET A 222 16.21 12.40 -11.71
N LYS A 223 16.94 13.47 -11.36
CA LYS A 223 18.40 13.50 -11.45
C LYS A 223 19.05 12.51 -10.48
N GLU A 224 18.70 12.55 -9.20
CA GLU A 224 19.23 11.60 -8.19
C GLU A 224 18.93 10.14 -8.56
N LEU A 225 17.72 9.87 -9.05
CA LEU A 225 17.31 8.52 -9.45
C LEU A 225 18.07 8.00 -10.68
N ARG A 226 18.55 8.86 -11.59
CA ARG A 226 19.42 8.43 -12.71
C ARG A 226 20.79 7.92 -12.21
N GLU A 227 21.32 8.52 -11.16
CA GLU A 227 22.60 8.15 -10.56
C GLU A 227 22.48 6.83 -9.76
N GLN A 228 21.37 6.64 -9.04
CA GLN A 228 21.06 5.45 -8.21
C GLN A 228 20.49 4.25 -9.02
N LEU A 229 20.12 4.45 -10.28
CA LEU A 229 19.73 3.36 -11.19
C LEU A 229 20.97 2.62 -11.71
N LYS A 230 21.00 1.29 -11.61
CA LYS A 230 22.08 0.47 -12.20
C LYS A 230 22.23 0.69 -13.70
N VAL A 231 23.44 0.56 -14.23
CA VAL A 231 23.64 0.28 -15.66
C VAL A 231 23.00 -1.08 -15.98
N GLY A 232 22.16 -1.12 -17.02
CA GLY A 232 21.25 -2.23 -17.29
C GLY A 232 19.96 -2.22 -16.47
N GLY A 233 19.71 -1.17 -15.66
CA GLY A 233 18.47 -0.95 -14.92
C GLY A 233 17.43 -0.13 -15.69
N ARG A 234 16.17 -0.19 -15.23
CA ARG A 234 15.04 0.56 -15.80
C ARG A 234 14.32 1.42 -14.77
N LEU A 235 14.03 2.67 -15.14
CA LEU A 235 13.15 3.57 -14.41
C LEU A 235 11.87 3.81 -15.23
N VAL A 236 10.72 3.76 -14.57
CA VAL A 236 9.40 4.08 -15.15
C VAL A 236 8.82 5.27 -14.41
N TYR A 237 8.33 6.27 -15.13
CA TYR A 237 7.81 7.49 -14.52
C TYR A 237 6.56 8.01 -15.21
N LEU A 238 5.71 8.71 -14.45
CA LEU A 238 4.60 9.48 -14.99
C LEU A 238 5.00 10.96 -15.10
N GLU A 239 4.81 11.50 -16.29
CA GLU A 239 4.89 12.93 -16.59
C GLU A 239 3.47 13.46 -16.84
N GLY A 240 3.17 14.72 -16.54
CA GLY A 240 1.91 15.32 -16.97
C GLY A 240 1.44 16.52 -16.17
N SER A 241 0.42 17.19 -16.71
CA SER A 241 -0.10 18.50 -16.30
C SER A 241 -1.33 18.41 -15.38
N ASP A 242 -1.70 19.56 -14.80
CA ASP A 242 -2.83 19.69 -13.86
C ASP A 242 -4.20 19.47 -14.49
N ASP A 243 -4.28 19.48 -15.82
CA ASP A 243 -5.46 19.07 -16.60
C ASP A 243 -5.72 17.54 -16.60
N GLY A 244 -4.91 16.78 -15.85
CA GLY A 244 -5.04 15.35 -15.67
C GLY A 244 -4.47 14.51 -16.82
N ARG A 245 -3.91 15.12 -17.88
CA ARG A 245 -3.23 14.35 -18.94
C ARG A 245 -1.89 13.82 -18.42
N ARG A 246 -1.69 12.51 -18.51
CA ARG A 246 -0.50 11.79 -18.03
C ARG A 246 0.14 10.98 -19.15
N ARG A 247 1.46 10.99 -19.19
CA ARG A 247 2.32 10.21 -20.08
C ARG A 247 3.15 9.25 -19.25
N LEU A 248 3.04 7.95 -19.53
CA LEU A 248 3.87 6.93 -18.90
C LEU A 248 5.12 6.73 -19.74
N ASN A 249 6.29 6.98 -19.14
CA ASN A 249 7.58 6.94 -19.80
C ASN A 249 8.48 5.85 -19.18
N VAL A 250 9.34 5.27 -20.02
CA VAL A 250 10.41 4.34 -19.66
C VAL A 250 11.75 5.02 -19.93
N MET A 251 12.70 4.85 -19.02
CA MET A 251 14.11 5.19 -19.18
C MET A 251 14.95 3.95 -18.86
N ASN A 252 15.77 3.50 -19.82
CA ASN A 252 16.73 2.41 -19.63
C ASN A 252 18.13 3.02 -19.51
N ARG A 253 18.91 2.67 -18.48
CA ARG A 253 20.31 3.11 -18.36
C ARG A 253 21.23 2.13 -19.12
N ILE A 254 21.77 2.55 -20.25
CA ILE A 254 22.57 1.73 -21.17
C ILE A 254 24.07 1.77 -20.80
N SER A 255 24.53 2.91 -20.27
CA SER A 255 25.89 3.11 -19.76
C SER A 255 25.86 4.10 -18.59
N GLU A 256 27.03 4.47 -18.04
CA GLU A 256 27.09 5.53 -17.02
C GLU A 256 26.46 6.85 -17.49
N VAL A 257 26.59 7.17 -18.80
CA VAL A 257 26.16 8.45 -19.40
C VAL A 257 25.00 8.33 -20.40
N THR A 258 24.65 7.11 -20.84
CA THR A 258 23.69 6.88 -21.92
C THR A 258 22.37 6.33 -21.37
N PHE A 259 21.28 7.05 -21.65
CA PHE A 259 19.92 6.65 -21.28
C PHE A 259 19.03 6.60 -22.53
N LEU A 260 18.23 5.54 -22.68
CA LEU A 260 17.25 5.40 -23.76
C LEU A 260 15.85 5.68 -23.22
N LEU A 261 15.20 6.72 -23.73
CA LEU A 261 13.88 7.19 -23.32
C LEU A 261 12.81 6.73 -24.32
N LYS A 262 11.66 6.29 -23.80
CA LYS A 262 10.51 5.85 -24.61
C LYS A 262 9.20 6.14 -23.90
N ASN A 263 8.23 6.74 -24.59
CA ASN A 263 6.85 6.76 -24.09
C ASN A 263 6.24 5.36 -24.24
N LEU A 264 5.33 4.97 -23.34
CA LEU A 264 4.56 3.72 -23.44
C LEU A 264 3.10 3.96 -23.78
N MET A 265 2.51 5.02 -23.21
CA MET A 265 1.11 5.36 -23.36
C MET A 265 0.84 6.80 -22.92
N SER A 266 -0.21 7.39 -23.51
CA SER A 266 -0.83 8.63 -23.03
C SER A 266 -2.26 8.33 -22.55
N PHE A 267 -2.64 8.88 -21.40
CA PHE A 267 -3.96 8.69 -20.79
C PHE A 267 -4.38 9.95 -20.01
N GLN A 268 -5.65 10.02 -19.60
CA GLN A 268 -6.13 11.07 -18.71
C GLN A 268 -6.65 10.45 -17.41
N ILE A 269 -6.36 11.10 -16.28
CA ILE A 269 -6.99 10.81 -14.99
C ILE A 269 -7.99 11.91 -14.65
N VAL A 270 -9.11 11.54 -14.04
CA VAL A 270 -10.04 12.51 -13.45
C VAL A 270 -9.36 13.09 -12.20
N VAL A 271 -8.95 14.36 -12.28
CA VAL A 271 -8.40 15.10 -11.15
C VAL A 271 -9.57 15.62 -10.30
N PRO A 272 -9.64 15.28 -8.99
CA PRO A 272 -10.63 15.89 -8.10
C PRO A 272 -10.39 17.41 -8.02
N PRO A 273 -11.44 18.26 -8.04
CA PRO A 273 -11.32 19.72 -8.19
C PRO A 273 -10.79 20.45 -6.93
N SER A 274 -10.00 19.77 -6.09
CA SER A 274 -9.43 20.27 -4.84
C SER A 274 -7.91 20.45 -4.88
N ILE A 275 -7.25 20.17 -6.00
CA ILE A 275 -5.81 20.34 -6.18
C ILE A 275 -5.56 21.09 -7.50
N GLN A 276 -5.46 22.42 -7.41
CA GLN A 276 -4.94 23.30 -8.44
C GLN A 276 -4.03 24.34 -7.76
N THR A 277 -2.73 24.09 -7.76
CA THR A 277 -1.71 25.05 -7.31
C THR A 277 -1.03 25.64 -8.54
N THR A 278 -1.46 26.83 -8.94
CA THR A 278 -0.87 27.60 -10.02
C THR A 278 0.53 28.07 -9.66
N GLU A 279 1.54 27.79 -10.49
CA GLU A 279 2.67 28.70 -10.72
C GLU A 279 3.44 28.32 -12.00
N GLU A 280 3.61 29.26 -12.92
CA GLU A 280 4.43 29.11 -14.13
C GLU A 280 5.84 29.67 -13.89
N SER A 281 6.90 28.99 -14.29
CA SER A 281 8.19 29.67 -14.57
C SER A 281 9.12 28.91 -15.54
N ILE A 282 9.22 29.49 -16.74
CA ILE A 282 10.38 29.67 -17.64
C ILE A 282 11.59 28.71 -17.53
N VAL A 283 12.00 28.21 -18.70
CA VAL A 283 13.13 27.29 -18.96
C VAL A 283 14.48 28.01 -19.05
N GLU A 284 15.56 27.36 -18.61
CA GLU A 284 16.88 27.47 -19.26
C GLU A 284 17.57 26.09 -19.33
N SER A 285 18.37 25.84 -20.37
CA SER A 285 18.70 24.47 -20.83
C SER A 285 20.18 24.09 -20.74
N GLY A 286 20.46 22.85 -20.30
CA GLY A 286 21.76 22.18 -20.43
C GLY A 286 21.64 20.88 -21.22
N GLU A 287 22.46 20.69 -22.26
CA GLU A 287 22.30 19.58 -23.20
C GLU A 287 22.78 18.22 -22.65
N ALA A 288 21.94 17.20 -22.82
CA ALA A 288 22.34 15.80 -22.82
C ALA A 288 21.71 15.13 -24.05
N SER A 289 22.42 14.20 -24.69
CA SER A 289 22.01 13.58 -25.96
C SER A 289 20.86 12.58 -25.77
N ILE A 290 19.62 13.07 -25.83
CA ILE A 290 18.41 12.26 -25.80
C ILE A 290 18.11 11.72 -27.20
N ILE A 291 17.92 10.40 -27.30
CA ILE A 291 17.34 9.75 -28.48
C ILE A 291 15.95 9.27 -28.09
N SER A 292 14.92 9.73 -28.82
CA SER A 292 13.52 9.39 -28.59
C SER A 292 12.93 8.63 -29.78
N GLU A 293 12.18 7.56 -29.49
CA GLU A 293 11.32 6.89 -30.46
C GLU A 293 9.85 7.33 -30.27
N PRO A 294 9.08 7.56 -31.35
CA PRO A 294 7.64 7.83 -31.25
C PRO A 294 6.84 6.57 -30.94
N SER A 295 5.70 6.72 -30.26
CA SER A 295 4.73 5.65 -30.03
C SER A 295 3.32 6.20 -29.77
N ASP A 296 2.50 6.23 -30.81
CA ASP A 296 1.12 6.73 -30.72
C ASP A 296 0.16 5.67 -30.17
N PHE A 297 -0.09 5.70 -28.87
CA PHE A 297 -1.22 5.00 -28.24
C PHE A 297 -1.95 5.92 -27.27
N TYR A 298 -3.09 6.45 -27.75
CA TYR A 298 -4.08 7.17 -26.98
C TYR A 298 -5.25 6.24 -26.64
N PHE A 299 -5.69 6.25 -25.38
CA PHE A 299 -6.95 5.61 -24.95
C PHE A 299 -7.83 6.63 -24.23
N GLU A 300 -8.92 7.02 -24.89
CA GLU A 300 -9.99 7.84 -24.32
C GLU A 300 -10.98 6.93 -23.58
N TYR A 301 -11.33 7.27 -22.34
CA TYR A 301 -12.12 6.42 -21.45
C TYR A 301 -13.55 6.94 -21.30
N MET A 302 -14.52 6.26 -21.91
CA MET A 302 -15.95 6.54 -21.76
C MET A 302 -16.47 5.98 -20.43
N GLU A 303 -17.25 6.77 -19.69
CA GLU A 303 -17.88 6.33 -18.44
C GLU A 303 -18.97 5.28 -18.68
N TYR A 304 -18.77 4.08 -18.11
CA TYR A 304 -19.84 3.09 -17.98
C TYR A 304 -20.70 3.40 -16.75
N THR A 305 -21.91 3.91 -16.98
CA THR A 305 -22.92 4.18 -15.96
C THR A 305 -23.82 2.95 -15.71
N SER A 306 -24.44 2.90 -14.52
CA SER A 306 -25.33 1.81 -14.02
C SER A 306 -24.63 0.44 -13.80
N THR A 307 -25.12 -0.48 -12.97
CA THR A 307 -26.43 -0.66 -12.30
C THR A 307 -26.30 -1.03 -10.81
N GLU A 308 -27.36 -0.89 -10.03
CA GLU A 308 -27.43 -1.48 -8.67
C GLU A 308 -27.42 -3.02 -8.72
N VAL A 309 -26.47 -3.65 -8.01
CA VAL A 309 -26.44 -5.11 -7.80
C VAL A 309 -26.86 -5.42 -6.37
N LYS A 310 -27.84 -6.30 -6.20
CA LYS A 310 -28.48 -6.57 -4.90
C LYS A 310 -27.52 -7.27 -3.93
N HIS A 311 -27.49 -6.79 -2.70
CA HIS A 311 -26.67 -7.31 -1.61
C HIS A 311 -27.12 -8.73 -1.20
N VAL A 312 -26.22 -9.72 -1.22
CA VAL A 312 -26.47 -11.08 -0.73
C VAL A 312 -25.50 -11.40 0.42
N PRO A 313 -25.95 -11.46 1.69
CA PRO A 313 -25.05 -11.63 2.83
C PRO A 313 -24.78 -13.10 3.18
N ASN A 314 -23.65 -13.64 2.70
CA ASN A 314 -23.16 -14.98 3.09
C ASN A 314 -22.45 -15.01 4.47
N SER A 315 -22.95 -14.27 5.45
CA SER A 315 -22.40 -14.22 6.81
C SER A 315 -22.58 -15.51 7.62
N LYS A 316 -23.46 -16.43 7.18
CA LYS A 316 -23.87 -17.62 7.94
C LYS A 316 -22.75 -18.63 8.20
N VAL A 317 -21.77 -18.75 7.30
CA VAL A 317 -20.70 -19.77 7.42
C VAL A 317 -19.71 -19.41 8.53
N LEU A 318 -19.22 -18.17 8.58
CA LEU A 318 -18.30 -17.71 9.62
C LEU A 318 -18.95 -17.76 11.01
N VAL A 319 -20.19 -17.28 11.14
CA VAL A 319 -20.92 -17.30 12.42
C VAL A 319 -21.11 -18.73 12.94
N SER A 320 -21.41 -19.68 12.06
CA SER A 320 -21.54 -21.09 12.46
C SER A 320 -20.22 -21.70 12.96
N LEU A 321 -19.08 -21.32 12.36
CA LEU A 321 -17.77 -21.83 12.77
C LEU A 321 -17.37 -21.27 14.15
N CYS A 322 -17.55 -19.96 14.36
CA CYS A 322 -17.30 -19.31 15.65
C CYS A 322 -18.16 -19.91 16.79
N ILE A 323 -19.46 -20.14 16.54
CA ILE A 323 -20.36 -20.76 17.52
C ILE A 323 -19.92 -22.20 17.84
N SER A 324 -19.48 -22.97 16.84
CA SER A 324 -19.00 -24.34 17.06
C SER A 324 -17.73 -24.39 17.91
N ILE A 325 -16.79 -23.45 17.70
CA ILE A 325 -15.56 -23.33 18.50
C ILE A 325 -15.88 -22.92 19.95
N ILE A 326 -16.78 -21.95 20.14
CA ILE A 326 -17.22 -21.52 21.48
C ILE A 326 -17.90 -22.68 22.23
N LEU A 327 -18.79 -23.42 21.57
CA LEU A 327 -19.45 -24.59 22.19
C LEU A 327 -18.47 -25.70 22.55
N PHE A 328 -17.50 -26.00 21.68
CA PHE A 328 -16.47 -27.01 21.94
C PHE A 328 -15.56 -26.63 23.13
N ILE A 329 -15.24 -25.35 23.29
CA ILE A 329 -14.47 -24.83 24.44
C ILE A 329 -15.31 -24.83 25.73
N SER A 330 -16.64 -24.66 25.66
CA SER A 330 -17.53 -24.75 26.83
C SER A 330 -17.85 -26.16 27.34
N LEU A 331 -17.17 -27.19 26.81
CA LEU A 331 -17.36 -28.61 27.14
C LEU A 331 -16.14 -29.25 27.84
N PHE A 332 -15.14 -28.43 28.21
CA PHE A 332 -13.94 -28.80 28.95
C PHE A 332 -13.67 -27.81 30.09
#